data_AF-A0A6I7HHK3-F1
#
_entry.id   AF-A0A6I7HHK3-F1
#
_cell.length_a   1.000
_cell.length_b   1.000
_cell.length_c   1.000
_cell.angle_alpha   90.00
_cell.angle_beta   90.00
_cell.angle_gamma   90.00
#
_symmetry.space_group_name_H-M   'P 1'
#
loop_
_entity.id
_entity.type
_entity.pdbx_description
1 polymer ?
#
loop_
_entity_poly.entity_id
_entity_poly.type
_entity_poly.pdbx_seq_one_letter_code
_entity_poly.pdbx_strand_id
1 'polypeptide(L)'
;MVSQSQLTSSDVRRICGHLPDWKITEILACGGDIAALEEAMAWSMGDDETTPERHLPPESAAAKILDVLLAEEEQDEWEAGRSP
;
A
#
# COMPACT_ATOMS: atom_id res chain seq x y z
N MET A 1 19.68 3.07 19.46
CA MET A 1 18.64 2.16 18.92
C MET A 1 17.52 3.05 18.46
N VAL A 2 17.37 3.26 17.15
CA VAL A 2 16.25 4.05 16.63
C VAL A 2 14.98 3.24 16.87
N SER A 3 14.06 3.77 17.67
CA SER A 3 12.75 3.19 17.87
C SER A 3 12.03 3.21 16.52
N GLN A 4 12.04 2.07 15.83
CA GLN A 4 11.16 1.83 14.69
C GLN A 4 9.74 1.83 15.26
N SER A 5 9.05 2.97 15.21
CA SER A 5 7.62 3.01 15.49
C SER A 5 6.95 2.17 14.41
N GLN A 6 6.64 0.91 14.75
CA GLN A 6 5.92 0.01 13.87
C GLN A 6 4.65 0.71 13.39
N LEU A 7 4.43 0.70 12.08
CA LEU A 7 3.20 1.16 11.48
C LEU A 7 2.01 0.44 12.13
N THR A 8 0.98 1.17 12.52
CA THR A 8 -0.25 0.58 13.10
C THR A 8 -1.45 0.76 12.17
N SER A 9 -2.49 -0.05 12.36
CA SER A 9 -3.73 0.07 11.59
C SER A 9 -4.37 1.46 11.70
N SER A 10 -4.20 2.13 12.85
CA SER A 10 -4.68 3.49 13.06
C SER A 10 -3.92 4.51 12.21
N ASP A 11 -2.60 4.34 12.08
CA ASP A 11 -1.76 5.20 11.23
C ASP A 11 -2.11 5.00 9.75
N VAL A 12 -2.28 3.75 9.33
CA VAL A 12 -2.71 3.41 7.97
C VAL A 12 -4.04 4.10 7.63
N ARG A 13 -5.06 3.97 8.50
CA ARG A 13 -6.37 4.61 8.28
C ARG A 13 -6.29 6.14 8.32
N ARG A 14 -5.39 6.70 9.13
CA ARG A 14 -5.19 8.15 9.22
C ARG A 14 -4.56 8.71 7.93
N ILE A 15 -3.63 7.99 7.32
CA ILE A 15 -2.84 8.45 6.17
C ILE A 15 -3.54 8.08 4.85
N CYS A 16 -3.94 6.82 4.69
CA CYS A 16 -4.56 6.32 3.46
C CYS A 16 -6.09 6.54 3.44
N GLY A 17 -6.70 6.89 4.57
CA GLY A 17 -8.13 7.03 4.69
C GLY A 17 -8.85 5.69 4.82
N HIS A 18 -9.99 5.54 4.14
CA HIS A 18 -10.80 4.33 4.21
C HIS A 18 -10.23 3.26 3.28
N LEU A 19 -9.46 2.32 3.85
CA LEU A 19 -9.01 1.11 3.18
C LEU A 19 -9.73 -0.12 3.73
N PRO A 20 -9.96 -1.15 2.90
CA PRO A 20 -10.47 -2.43 3.38
C PRO A 20 -9.47 -3.10 4.33
N ASP A 21 -9.97 -3.86 5.29
CA ASP A 21 -9.16 -4.45 6.37
C ASP A 21 -8.07 -5.41 5.86
N TRP A 22 -8.31 -6.05 4.70
CA TRP A 22 -7.32 -6.92 4.06
C TRP A 22 -6.09 -6.11 3.58
N LYS A 23 -6.29 -4.95 2.94
CA LYS A 23 -5.19 -4.06 2.53
C LYS A 23 -4.42 -3.56 3.74
N ILE A 24 -5.13 -3.17 4.81
CA ILE A 24 -4.48 -2.71 6.05
C ILE A 24 -3.60 -3.82 6.61
N THR A 25 -4.09 -5.07 6.64
CA THR A 25 -3.32 -6.22 7.14
C THR A 25 -2.06 -6.47 6.31
N GLU A 26 -2.17 -6.44 4.99
CA GLU A 26 -1.03 -6.62 4.07
C GLU A 26 -0.01 -5.47 4.18
N ILE A 27 -0.47 -4.22 4.30
CA ILE A 27 0.39 -3.05 4.53
C ILE A 27 1.18 -3.20 5.84
N LEU A 28 0.55 -3.68 6.91
CA LEU A 28 1.22 -3.95 8.18
C LEU A 28 2.22 -5.10 8.07
N ALA A 29 1.92 -6.13 7.28
CA ALA A 29 2.82 -7.25 7.02
C ALA A 29 4.09 -6.85 6.24
N CYS A 30 4.04 -5.77 5.46
CA CYS A 30 5.21 -5.23 4.76
C CYS A 30 6.33 -4.76 5.70
N GLY A 31 6.01 -4.51 6.98
CA GLY A 31 7.00 -4.12 8.00
C GLY A 31 7.59 -2.73 7.81
N GLY A 32 6.89 -1.84 7.11
CA GLY A 32 7.29 -0.44 6.93
C GLY A 32 7.04 0.44 8.15
N ASP A 33 7.55 1.66 8.09
CA ASP A 33 7.21 2.75 9.02
C ASP A 33 6.24 3.75 8.35
N ILE A 34 5.90 4.81 9.09
CA ILE A 34 5.03 5.88 8.59
C ILE A 34 5.63 6.53 7.33
N ALA A 35 6.95 6.72 7.27
CA ALA A 35 7.61 7.35 6.12
C ALA A 35 7.46 6.51 4.85
N ALA A 36 7.62 5.19 4.96
CA ALA A 36 7.40 4.27 3.85
C ALA A 36 5.94 4.29 3.35
N LEU A 37 4.97 4.43 4.26
CA LEU A 37 3.55 4.55 3.90
C LEU A 37 3.23 5.87 3.20
N GLU A 38 3.73 6.99 3.73
CA GLU A 38 3.55 8.32 3.12
C GLU A 38 4.17 8.37 1.72
N GLU A 39 5.36 7.79 1.58
CA GLU A 39 6.03 7.65 0.29
C GLU A 39 5.17 6.83 -0.69
N ALA A 40 4.74 5.62 -0.32
CA ALA A 40 3.87 4.79 -1.16
C ALA A 40 2.56 5.51 -1.55
N MET A 41 1.98 6.30 -0.65
CA MET A 41 0.78 7.09 -0.94
C MET A 41 1.03 8.22 -1.96
N ALA A 42 2.17 8.92 -1.86
CA ALA A 42 2.55 9.93 -2.85
C ALA A 42 2.68 9.32 -4.24
N TRP A 43 3.26 8.11 -4.33
CA TRP A 43 3.32 7.31 -5.55
C TRP A 43 1.94 6.92 -6.07
N SER A 44 1.07 6.38 -5.19
CA SER A 44 -0.27 5.94 -5.57
C SER A 44 -1.18 7.08 -6.06
N MET A 45 -0.99 8.30 -5.57
CA MET A 45 -1.78 9.47 -5.98
C MET A 45 -1.31 10.08 -7.30
N GLY A 46 -0.23 9.57 -7.90
CA GLY A 46 0.32 10.12 -9.14
C GLY A 46 0.91 11.51 -8.95
N ASP A 47 1.35 11.87 -7.74
CA ASP A 47 2.15 13.08 -7.46
C ASP A 47 3.60 12.89 -7.97
N ASP A 48 3.70 12.32 -9.18
CA ASP A 48 4.91 11.99 -9.92
C ASP A 48 5.36 13.18 -10.79
N GLU A 49 4.55 14.25 -10.89
CA GLU A 49 4.91 15.47 -11.62
C GLU A 49 6.17 16.16 -11.08
N THR A 50 6.62 15.79 -9.88
CA THR A 50 7.80 16.39 -9.23
C THR A 50 9.06 15.52 -9.24
N THR A 51 8.99 14.21 -9.58
CA THR A 51 10.19 13.35 -9.48
C THR A 51 10.26 12.14 -10.46
N PRO A 52 10.38 12.38 -11.78
CA PRO A 52 10.41 11.31 -12.81
C PRO A 52 11.59 10.32 -12.73
N GLU A 53 12.59 10.55 -11.87
CA GLU A 53 13.75 9.65 -11.68
C GLU A 53 13.68 8.81 -10.40
N ARG A 54 12.63 8.99 -9.59
CA ARG A 54 12.52 8.29 -8.33
C ARG A 54 11.93 6.92 -8.65
N HIS A 55 12.66 5.84 -8.38
CA HIS A 55 12.09 4.50 -8.43
C HIS A 55 12.16 3.97 -7.01
N LEU A 56 11.02 3.52 -6.49
CA LEU A 56 11.04 2.77 -5.24
C LEU A 56 11.91 1.52 -5.44
N PRO A 57 12.92 1.29 -4.59
CA PRO A 57 13.65 0.04 -4.63
C PRO A 57 12.65 -1.10 -4.44
N PRO A 58 12.64 -2.14 -5.28
CA PRO A 58 11.62 -3.19 -5.24
C PRO A 58 11.60 -3.95 -3.91
N GLU A 59 12.72 -3.96 -3.18
CA GLU A 59 12.83 -4.59 -1.86
C GLU A 59 12.38 -3.66 -0.71
N SER A 60 12.16 -2.37 -0.98
CA SER A 60 11.77 -1.39 0.04
C SER A 60 10.36 -1.66 0.56
N ALA A 61 10.12 -1.29 1.83
CA ALA A 61 8.78 -1.39 2.41
C ALA A 61 7.77 -0.53 1.64
N ALA A 62 8.18 0.65 1.15
CA ALA A 62 7.32 1.53 0.37
C ALA A 62 6.87 0.88 -0.97
N ALA A 63 7.76 0.17 -1.67
CA ALA A 63 7.40 -0.55 -2.90
C ALA A 63 6.33 -1.60 -2.63
N LYS A 64 6.51 -2.42 -1.59
CA LYS A 64 5.56 -3.47 -1.22
C LYS A 64 4.21 -2.89 -0.79
N ILE A 65 4.23 -1.79 -0.05
CA ILE A 65 3.01 -1.07 0.36
C ILE A 65 2.30 -0.51 -0.88
N LEU A 66 3.04 0.09 -1.83
CA LEU A 66 2.49 0.60 -3.07
C LEU A 66 1.82 -0.52 -3.87
N ASP A 67 2.46 -1.69 -3.99
CA ASP A 67 1.88 -2.85 -4.66
C ASP A 67 0.52 -3.24 -4.04
N VAL A 68 0.40 -3.22 -2.70
CA VAL A 68 -0.88 -3.49 -2.01
C VAL A 68 -1.92 -2.40 -2.24
N LEU A 69 -1.50 -1.13 -2.27
CA LEU A 69 -2.40 -0.01 -2.53
C LEU A 69 -2.97 -0.09 -3.95
N LEU A 70 -2.11 -0.39 -4.93
CA LEU A 70 -2.46 -0.53 -6.35
C LEU A 70 -3.14 -1.86 -6.67
N ALA A 71 -3.00 -2.89 -5.83
CA ALA A 71 -3.72 -4.14 -5.99
C ALA A 71 -5.23 -3.85 -6.04
N GLU A 72 -5.83 -4.13 -7.18
CA GLU A 72 -7.28 -4.08 -7.32
C GLU A 72 -7.89 -5.11 -6.37
N GLU A 73 -9.12 -4.85 -5.88
CA GLU A 73 -9.90 -5.93 -5.28
C GLU A 73 -10.08 -6.96 -6.39
N GLU A 74 -9.27 -8.01 -6.40
CA GLU A 74 -9.48 -9.20 -7.21
C GLU A 74 -10.78 -9.83 -6.70
N GLN A 75 -11.92 -9.24 -7.06
CA GLN A 75 -13.22 -9.85 -6.94
C GLN A 75 -13.18 -11.00 -7.94
N ASP A 76 -13.00 -12.21 -7.42
CA ASP A 76 -13.20 -13.50 -8.08
C ASP A 76 -14.15 -13.41 -9.30
N GLU A 77 -13.58 -13.12 -10.47
CA GLU A 77 -14.31 -13.02 -11.73
C GLU A 77 -14.57 -14.44 -12.32
N TRP A 78 -14.79 -15.43 -11.46
CA TRP A 78 -14.93 -16.84 -11.83
C TRP A 78 -16.33 -17.44 -11.58
N GLU A 79 -17.32 -16.67 -11.13
CA GLU A 79 -18.69 -17.17 -10.91
C GLU A 79 -19.78 -16.57 -11.82
N ALA A 80 -19.44 -15.80 -12.86
CA ALA A 80 -20.44 -15.19 -13.75
C ALA A 80 -20.54 -15.83 -15.16
N GLY A 81 -19.94 -17.00 -15.39
CA GLY A 81 -19.87 -17.61 -16.74
C GLY A 81 -20.48 -19.00 -16.91
N ARG A 82 -20.83 -19.70 -15.82
CA ARG A 82 -21.40 -21.06 -15.90
C ARG A 82 -22.86 -21.08 -15.49
N SER A 83 -23.72 -20.53 -16.35
CA SER A 83 -25.14 -20.92 -16.35
C SER A 83 -25.40 -21.85 -17.55
N PRO A 84 -26.19 -22.92 -17.36
CA PRO A 84 -26.34 -24.05 -18.29
C PRO A 84 -27.12 -23.73 -19.57
#